data_AF-A0A9J6H737-F1
#
_entry.id   AF-A0A9J6H737-F1
#
_cell.length_a   1.000
_cell.length_b   1.000
_cell.length_c   1.000
_cell.angle_alpha   90.00
_cell.angle_beta   90.00
_cell.angle_gamma   90.00
#
_symmetry.space_group_name_H-M   'P 1'
#
loop_
_entity.id
_entity.type
_entity.pdbx_description
1 polymer ?
#
loop_
_entity_poly.entity_id
_entity_poly.type
_entity_poly.pdbx_seq_one_letter_code
_entity_poly.pdbx_strand_id
1 'polypeptide(L)'
;MIPFTGRCPVRQCVPSKPNPVGLKNFVMASPDGLVLDFAIYVGKGTVNEEGMREFGLGGSIIKKLVETLNRDRDTFLFTDRYFTVVKIAEHLVEKKRLSDRNSDGQPDWRCGTCNVTRPGHESRRLRLQSTQ
;
A
#
# COMPACT_ATOMS: atom_id res chain seq x y z
N MET A 1 13.60 3.50 6.83
CA MET A 1 14.63 4.55 6.86
C MET A 1 15.91 3.92 6.38
N ILE A 2 16.47 4.45 5.30
CA ILE A 2 17.76 4.05 4.75
C ILE A 2 18.79 5.04 5.30
N PRO A 3 19.76 4.60 6.14
CA PRO A 3 20.78 5.50 6.70
C PRO A 3 21.56 6.19 5.59
N PHE A 4 21.56 7.52 5.59
CA PHE A 4 22.27 8.32 4.59
C PHE A 4 22.61 9.70 5.14
N THR A 5 23.90 10.02 5.20
CA THR A 5 24.42 11.26 5.80
C THR A 5 24.93 12.27 4.76
N GLY A 6 24.98 11.89 3.48
CA GLY A 6 25.40 12.77 2.40
C GLY A 6 24.47 13.96 2.16
N ARG A 7 24.88 14.84 1.24
CA ARG A 7 24.03 15.96 0.78
C ARG A 7 22.97 15.41 -0.17
N CYS A 8 21.72 15.41 0.28
CA CYS A 8 20.58 15.04 -0.53
C CYS A 8 19.37 15.88 -0.11
N PRO A 9 18.65 16.52 -1.05
CA PRO A 9 17.54 17.41 -0.70
C PRO A 9 16.35 16.68 -0.06
N VAL A 10 16.19 15.38 -0.31
CA VAL A 10 15.07 14.57 0.20
C VAL A 10 15.35 13.90 1.55
N ARG A 11 16.51 14.19 2.15
CA ARG A 11 16.90 13.64 3.45
C ARG A 11 15.90 14.04 4.55
N GLN A 12 15.54 13.08 5.39
CA GLN A 12 14.65 13.27 6.53
C GLN A 12 15.40 13.04 7.83
N CYS A 13 14.98 13.76 8.87
CA CYS A 13 15.41 13.54 10.24
C CYS A 13 14.21 13.07 11.06
N VAL A 14 14.28 11.88 11.64
CA VAL A 14 13.25 11.26 12.47
C VAL A 14 13.89 10.87 13.80
N PRO A 15 13.76 11.69 14.85
CA PRO A 15 14.51 11.54 16.11
C PRO A 15 14.25 10.21 16.85
N SER A 16 13.08 9.61 16.64
CA SER A 16 12.65 8.36 17.28
C SER A 16 13.38 7.11 16.76
N LYS A 17 14.17 7.23 15.68
CA LYS A 17 14.84 6.09 15.04
C LYS A 17 16.29 5.92 15.51
N PRO A 18 16.78 4.66 15.59
CA PRO A 18 18.20 4.39 15.90
C PRO A 18 19.17 5.15 15.00
N ASN A 19 18.83 5.24 13.71
CA ASN A 19 19.50 6.10 12.74
C ASN A 19 18.56 7.26 12.40
N PRO A 20 18.71 8.44 13.04
CA PRO A 20 17.73 9.51 12.95
C PRO A 20 17.74 10.20 11.58
N VAL A 21 18.89 10.22 10.89
CA VAL A 21 19.04 10.91 9.61
C VAL A 21 19.18 9.91 8.48
N GLY A 22 18.35 10.06 7.43
CA GLY A 22 18.42 9.20 6.26
C GLY A 22 17.35 9.49 5.22
N LEU A 23 17.16 8.54 4.31
CA LEU A 23 16.08 8.57 3.33
C LEU A 23 14.87 7.84 3.90
N LYS A 24 13.74 8.55 3.98
CA LYS A 24 12.49 7.97 4.44
C LYS A 24 11.84 7.21 3.28
N ASN A 25 11.48 5.95 3.52
CA ASN A 25 10.76 5.11 2.59
C ASN A 25 9.54 4.51 3.26
N PHE A 26 8.49 4.32 2.46
CA PHE A 26 7.30 3.54 2.78
C PHE A 26 7.46 2.17 2.12
N VAL A 27 7.17 1.10 2.86
CA VAL A 27 7.41 -0.27 2.38
C VAL A 27 6.16 -1.09 2.59
N MET A 28 5.76 -1.80 1.54
CA MET A 28 4.80 -2.88 1.59
C MET A 28 5.55 -4.20 1.52
N ALA A 29 5.37 -5.03 2.54
CA ALA A 29 6.02 -6.32 2.63
C ALA A 29 5.00 -7.43 2.91
N SER A 30 5.34 -8.65 2.51
CA SER A 30 4.70 -9.87 3.01
C SER A 30 4.98 -10.07 4.51
N PRO A 31 4.26 -10.97 5.19
CA PRO A 31 4.49 -11.29 6.60
C PRO A 31 5.83 -11.98 6.80
N ASP A 32 6.31 -12.68 5.76
CA ASP A 32 7.58 -13.40 5.72
C ASP A 32 8.78 -12.45 5.54
N GLY A 33 8.52 -11.14 5.39
CA GLY A 33 9.54 -10.11 5.25
C GLY A 33 9.97 -9.82 3.81
N LEU A 34 9.40 -10.50 2.80
CA LEU A 34 9.63 -10.15 1.40
C LEU A 34 9.03 -8.77 1.10
N VAL A 35 9.86 -7.83 0.68
CA VAL A 35 9.42 -6.52 0.19
C VAL A 35 8.75 -6.70 -1.17
N LEU A 36 7.49 -6.28 -1.28
CA LEU A 36 6.72 -6.36 -2.52
C LEU A 36 6.83 -5.07 -3.31
N ASP A 37 6.68 -3.93 -2.62
CA ASP A 37 6.74 -2.61 -3.22
C ASP A 37 7.18 -1.56 -2.20
N PHE A 38 7.72 -0.44 -2.68
CA PHE A 38 8.15 0.66 -1.84
C PHE A 38 8.05 2.02 -2.54
N ALA A 39 7.89 3.07 -1.73
CA ALA A 39 7.88 4.46 -2.21
C ALA A 39 8.83 5.32 -1.37
N ILE A 40 9.68 6.11 -2.03
CA ILE A 40 10.59 7.05 -1.36
C ILE A 40 9.84 8.35 -1.07
N TYR A 41 9.98 8.85 0.15
CA TYR A 41 9.48 10.16 0.52
C TYR A 41 10.42 11.25 0.04
N VAL A 42 9.92 12.15 -0.81
CA VAL A 42 10.69 13.23 -1.42
C VAL A 42 10.27 14.62 -0.91
N GLY A 43 9.41 14.69 0.11
CA GLY A 43 8.81 15.93 0.57
C GLY A 43 7.62 16.33 -0.29
N LYS A 44 7.60 17.59 -0.76
CA LYS A 44 6.58 18.09 -1.68
C LYS A 44 6.70 17.35 -3.02
N GLY A 45 5.57 16.85 -3.53
CA GLY A 45 5.55 16.04 -4.76
C GLY A 45 5.71 14.53 -4.57
N THR A 46 5.74 14.02 -3.33
CA THR A 46 5.74 12.56 -3.08
C THR A 46 4.48 11.88 -3.63
N VAL A 47 3.35 12.58 -3.58
CA VAL A 47 2.04 12.13 -4.06
C VAL A 47 1.40 13.26 -4.86
N ASN A 48 0.52 12.91 -5.80
CA ASN A 48 -0.23 13.89 -6.59
C ASN A 48 -1.11 14.75 -5.68
N GLU A 49 -1.33 16.01 -6.08
CA GLU A 49 -2.10 16.97 -5.28
C GLU A 49 -3.55 16.52 -5.03
N GLU A 50 -4.15 15.87 -6.01
CA GLU A 50 -5.49 15.29 -5.90
C GLU A 50 -5.54 14.21 -4.81
N GLY A 51 -4.62 13.24 -4.87
CA GLY A 51 -4.51 12.19 -3.85
C GLY A 51 -4.24 12.77 -2.46
N MET A 52 -3.37 13.79 -2.39
CA MET A 52 -3.06 14.48 -1.13
C MET A 52 -4.31 15.15 -0.54
N ARG A 53 -5.18 15.76 -1.35
CA ARG A 53 -6.44 16.36 -0.91
C ARG A 53 -7.47 15.32 -0.47
N GLU A 54 -7.55 14.21 -1.18
CA GLU A 54 -8.58 13.20 -0.96
C GLU A 54 -8.27 12.29 0.23
N PHE A 55 -7.06 11.71 0.25
CA PHE A 55 -6.64 10.66 1.18
C PHE A 55 -5.50 11.08 2.12
N GLY A 56 -4.95 12.28 1.93
CA GLY A 56 -3.71 12.69 2.59
C GLY A 56 -2.49 11.90 2.09
N LEU A 57 -1.34 12.15 2.71
CA LEU A 57 -0.09 11.50 2.34
C LEU A 57 -0.16 9.98 2.57
N GLY A 58 -0.60 9.55 3.76
CA GLY A 58 -0.64 8.14 4.14
C GLY A 58 -1.56 7.31 3.23
N GLY A 59 -2.80 7.77 3.01
CA GLY A 59 -3.74 7.05 2.15
C GLY A 59 -3.34 7.05 0.67
N SER A 60 -2.74 8.14 0.18
CA SER A 60 -2.20 8.18 -1.19
C SER A 60 -1.05 7.18 -1.41
N ILE A 61 -0.18 7.03 -0.43
CA ILE A 61 0.88 6.02 -0.47
C ILE A 61 0.30 4.61 -0.48
N ILE A 62 -0.72 4.33 0.35
CA ILE A 62 -1.42 3.04 0.32
C ILE A 62 -1.99 2.76 -1.07
N LYS A 63 -2.71 3.74 -1.65
CA LYS A 63 -3.31 3.62 -2.97
C LYS A 63 -2.27 3.23 -4.02
N LYS A 64 -1.12 3.93 -4.03
CA LYS A 64 0.00 3.66 -4.93
C LYS A 64 0.60 2.25 -4.75
N LEU A 65 0.84 1.83 -3.51
CA LEU A 65 1.45 0.52 -3.21
C LEU A 65 0.48 -0.63 -3.48
N VAL A 66 -0.83 -0.44 -3.29
CA VAL A 66 -1.83 -1.48 -3.55
C VAL A 66 -2.13 -1.64 -5.04
N GLU A 67 -1.87 -0.62 -5.86
CA GLU A 67 -2.05 -0.70 -7.33
C GLU A 67 -1.16 -1.75 -8.00
N THR A 68 0.00 -2.10 -7.41
CA THR A 68 0.90 -3.13 -7.93
C THR A 68 0.50 -4.55 -7.55
N LEU A 69 -0.53 -4.73 -6.70
CA LEU A 69 -1.01 -6.05 -6.29
C LEU A 69 -2.01 -6.64 -7.29
N ASN A 70 -1.84 -7.94 -7.57
CA ASN A 70 -2.80 -8.71 -8.36
C ASN A 70 -4.13 -8.85 -7.61
N ARG A 71 -5.24 -8.60 -8.30
CA ARG A 71 -6.60 -8.53 -7.72
C ARG A 71 -7.28 -9.90 -7.60
N ASP A 72 -6.67 -10.96 -8.10
CA ASP A 72 -7.28 -12.28 -8.19
C ASP A 72 -7.41 -13.01 -6.86
N ARG A 73 -6.86 -12.45 -5.76
CA ARG A 73 -6.82 -13.10 -4.45
C ARG A 73 -7.19 -12.14 -3.33
N ASP A 74 -7.88 -12.69 -2.34
CA ASP A 74 -8.15 -12.01 -1.08
C ASP A 74 -6.83 -11.66 -0.38
N THR A 75 -6.63 -10.37 -0.18
CA THR A 75 -5.44 -9.81 0.44
C THR A 75 -5.85 -8.98 1.65
N PHE A 76 -5.25 -9.27 2.81
CA PHE A 76 -5.45 -8.55 4.05
C PHE A 76 -4.31 -7.56 4.24
N LEU A 77 -4.65 -6.27 4.28
CA LEU A 77 -3.68 -5.19 4.48
C LEU A 77 -3.62 -4.80 5.96
N PHE A 78 -2.44 -4.93 6.55
CA PHE A 78 -2.14 -4.50 7.92
C PHE A 78 -1.30 -3.23 7.85
N THR A 79 -1.77 -2.18 8.52
CA THR A 79 -1.14 -0.85 8.48
C THR A 79 -0.87 -0.33 9.88
N ASP A 80 0.14 0.53 10.02
CA ASP A 80 0.34 1.33 11.22
C ASP A 80 -0.74 2.41 11.36
N ARG A 81 -0.95 2.92 12.58
CA ARG A 81 -1.86 4.04 12.89
C ARG A 81 -1.67 5.27 11.99
N TYR A 82 -0.46 5.48 11.47
CA TYR A 82 -0.16 6.56 10.53
C TYR A 82 -1.03 6.54 9.27
N PHE A 83 -1.34 5.33 8.81
CA PHE A 83 -1.99 5.08 7.55
C PHE A 83 -3.48 4.74 7.72
N THR A 84 -3.97 4.64 8.96
CA THR A 84 -5.37 4.33 9.24
C THR A 84 -6.23 5.57 9.01
N VAL A 85 -6.57 5.82 7.76
CA VAL A 85 -7.54 6.84 7.33
C VAL A 85 -8.82 6.13 6.89
N VAL A 86 -9.99 6.56 7.36
CA VAL A 86 -11.27 5.88 7.05
C VAL A 86 -11.55 5.89 5.54
N LYS A 87 -11.32 7.03 4.88
CA LYS A 87 -11.56 7.20 3.44
C LYS A 87 -10.80 6.20 2.56
N ILE A 88 -9.56 5.85 2.92
CA ILE A 88 -8.79 4.88 2.13
C ILE A 88 -9.31 3.46 2.35
N ALA A 89 -9.79 3.14 3.55
CA ALA A 89 -10.41 1.84 3.81
C ALA A 89 -11.69 1.67 2.98
N GLU A 90 -12.56 2.68 2.94
CA GLU A 90 -13.77 2.69 2.10
C GLU A 90 -13.41 2.53 0.61
N HIS A 91 -12.43 3.31 0.13
CA HIS A 91 -11.96 3.22 -1.25
C HIS A 91 -11.43 1.83 -1.61
N LEU A 92 -10.68 1.18 -0.72
CA LEU A 92 -10.15 -0.16 -0.96
C LEU A 92 -11.25 -1.24 -0.97
N VAL A 93 -12.25 -1.12 -0.10
CA VAL A 93 -13.40 -2.04 -0.08
C VAL A 93 -14.25 -1.88 -1.34
N GLU A 94 -14.51 -0.65 -1.77
CA GLU A 94 -15.25 -0.37 -2.99
C GLU A 94 -14.50 -0.87 -4.24
N LYS A 95 -13.18 -0.64 -4.30
CA LYS A 95 -12.34 -1.14 -5.39
C LYS A 95 -12.34 -2.67 -5.47
N LYS A 96 -12.37 -3.37 -4.34
CA LYS A 96 -12.52 -4.83 -4.30
C LYS A 96 -13.89 -5.29 -4.80
N ARG A 97 -14.98 -4.62 -4.37
CA ARG A 97 -16.33 -4.90 -4.87
C ARG A 97 -16.46 -4.71 -6.38
N LEU A 98 -15.66 -3.83 -6.98
CA LEU A 98 -15.61 -3.64 -8.42
C LEU A 98 -14.83 -4.75 -9.13
N SER A 99 -13.75 -5.27 -8.54
CA SER A 99 -13.04 -6.41 -9.13
C SER A 99 -13.82 -7.72 -9.06
N ASP A 100 -14.73 -7.87 -8.10
CA ASP A 100 -15.58 -9.05 -7.97
C ASP A 100 -16.82 -8.99 -8.90
N ARG A 101 -16.95 -8.00 -9.80
CA ARG A 101 -18.07 -7.88 -10.74
C ARG A 101 -17.60 -7.96 -12.19
N ASN A 102 -18.30 -8.76 -12.98
CA ASN A 102 -18.13 -8.83 -14.43
C ASN A 102 -18.58 -7.53 -15.11
N SER A 103 -18.22 -7.35 -16.39
CA SER A 103 -18.64 -6.21 -17.25
C SER A 103 -20.17 -6.03 -17.31
N ASP A 104 -20.93 -7.09 -17.01
CA ASP A 104 -22.40 -7.09 -16.97
C ASP A 104 -22.98 -6.80 -15.57
N GLY A 105 -22.14 -6.47 -14.58
CA GLY A 105 -22.55 -6.17 -13.20
C GLY A 105 -22.84 -7.39 -12.31
N GLN A 106 -22.81 -8.60 -12.88
CA GLN A 106 -22.94 -9.89 -12.17
C GLN A 106 -21.69 -10.19 -11.33
N PRO A 107 -21.78 -10.81 -10.14
CA PRO A 107 -20.59 -11.28 -9.42
C PRO A 107 -19.75 -12.21 -10.29
N ASP A 108 -18.45 -11.90 -10.41
CA ASP A 108 -17.48 -12.70 -11.14
C ASP A 108 -16.84 -13.76 -10.24
N TRP A 109 -17.30 -14.99 -10.38
CA TRP A 109 -16.79 -16.14 -9.66
C TRP A 109 -15.54 -16.75 -10.33
N ARG A 110 -15.05 -16.19 -11.45
CA ARG A 110 -13.92 -16.74 -12.20
C ARG A 110 -12.60 -16.31 -11.56
N CYS A 111 -11.71 -17.29 -11.34
CA CYS A 111 -10.30 -17.04 -11.07
C CYS A 111 -9.67 -16.58 -12.40
N GLY A 112 -9.09 -15.38 -12.47
CA GLY A 112 -8.47 -14.80 -13.68
C GLY A 112 -7.33 -15.61 -14.31
N THR A 113 -6.93 -16.73 -13.68
CA THR A 113 -5.88 -17.64 -14.14
C THR A 113 -6.31 -19.11 -14.20
N CYS A 114 -7.54 -19.47 -13.79
CA CYS A 114 -7.94 -20.86 -13.66
C CYS A 114 -9.46 -21.07 -13.78
N ASN A 115 -9.88 -22.02 -14.61
CA ASN A 115 -11.28 -22.33 -14.90
C ASN A 115 -11.96 -23.15 -13.76
N VAL A 116 -11.58 -22.90 -12.51
CA VAL A 116 -12.02 -23.66 -11.32
C VAL A 116 -12.86 -22.75 -10.43
N THR A 117 -14.05 -23.21 -10.04
CA THR A 117 -14.88 -22.60 -9.00
C THR A 117 -14.17 -22.73 -7.65
N ARG A 118 -13.83 -21.58 -7.03
CA ARG A 118 -12.87 -21.44 -5.91
C ARG A 118 -13.13 -22.40 -4.73
N PRO A 119 -12.25 -23.39 -4.47
CA PRO A 119 -12.13 -24.04 -3.17
C PRO A 119 -10.95 -23.42 -2.40
N GLY A 120 -11.19 -22.98 -1.16
CA GLY A 120 -10.17 -22.71 -0.12
C GLY A 120 -8.93 -21.92 -0.54
N HIS A 121 -9.04 -20.59 -0.64
CA HIS A 121 -7.88 -19.73 -0.93
C HIS A 121 -7.19 -19.25 0.35
N GLU A 122 -5.90 -19.56 0.48
CA GLU A 122 -5.03 -18.98 1.51
C GLU A 122 -4.81 -17.48 1.19
N SER A 123 -5.36 -16.61 2.05
CA SER A 123 -5.33 -15.16 1.83
C SER A 123 -3.96 -14.57 2.12
N ARG A 124 -3.48 -13.66 1.27
CA ARG A 124 -2.19 -12.99 1.49
C ARG A 124 -2.34 -11.92 2.55
N ARG A 125 -1.55 -12.00 3.62
CA ARG A 125 -1.44 -10.92 4.61
C ARG A 125 -0.30 -9.99 4.19
N LEU A 126 -0.51 -8.69 4.13
CA LEU A 126 0.52 -7.71 3.76
C LEU A 126 0.68 -6.71 4.88
N ARG A 127 1.92 -6.35 5.18
CA ARG A 127 2.24 -5.35 6.18
C ARG A 127 2.80 -4.11 5.50
N LEU A 128 2.18 -2.98 5.76
CA LEU A 128 2.67 -1.66 5.41
C LEU A 128 3.29 -1.04 6.65
N GLN A 129 4.55 -0.65 6.52
CA GLN A 129 5.25 0.07 7.57
C GLN A 129 5.69 1.44 7.08
N SER A 130 5.50 2.44 7.93
CA SER A 130 6.21 3.72 7.78
C SER A 130 7.32 3.74 8.80
N THR A 131 8.52 4.12 8.37
CA THR A 131 9.50 4.60 9.35
C THR A 131 9.13 6.01 9.77
N GLN A 132 8.21 6.13 10.72
CA GLN A 132 8.06 7.27 11.62
C GLN A 132 8.79 7.05 12.93
#